data_AF-A0A920SQM3-F1
#
_entry.id   AF-A0A920SQM3-F1
#
_cell.length_a   1.000
_cell.length_b   1.000
_cell.length_c   1.000
_cell.angle_alpha   90.00
_cell.angle_beta   90.00
_cell.angle_gamma   90.00
#
_symmetry.space_group_name_H-M   'P 1'
#
loop_
_entity.id
_entity.type
_entity.pdbx_description
1 polymer ?
#
loop_
_entity_poly.entity_id
_entity_poly.type
_entity_poly.pdbx_seq_one_letter_code
_entity_poly.pdbx_strand_id
1 'polypeptide(L)'
;MANNLIADVMNLLKKKLPRASKSIAKWIIVVLLSGCATAGEPSGGTVRNAVDAILDTSPLDQVHFGVLAVDARTGRILYSRNAHQKFVPASNQKILVTATAISLLGPNYRYGTEVWATGSVLGSLLDGDLVVLASGDPSMSDRYWESGEASLAAIADSLYQKGLRNVAGSVFVDVSAWDSSTVGPTWEVEDLRFSYGANWRGVRDR
;
A
#
# COMPACT_ATOMS: atom_id res chain seq x y z
N MET A 1 -2.64 26.60 -34.47
CA MET A 1 -1.28 26.26 -33.98
C MET A 1 -1.25 24.80 -33.51
N ALA A 2 -1.29 23.83 -34.43
CA ALA A 2 -1.33 22.40 -34.07
C ALA A 2 -0.67 21.51 -35.15
N ASN A 3 0.48 21.92 -35.69
CA ASN A 3 1.19 21.18 -36.74
C ASN A 3 2.62 20.80 -36.34
N ASN A 4 2.87 20.27 -35.14
CA ASN A 4 4.21 19.72 -34.81
C ASN A 4 4.24 18.49 -33.88
N LEU A 5 3.10 17.99 -33.41
CA LEU A 5 3.08 16.85 -32.46
C LEU A 5 3.63 15.55 -33.07
N ILE A 6 3.38 15.33 -34.36
CA ILE A 6 3.86 14.14 -35.09
C ILE A 6 5.37 14.20 -35.32
N ALA A 7 5.91 15.40 -35.59
CA ALA A 7 7.34 15.60 -35.78
C ALA A 7 8.12 15.37 -34.47
N ASP A 8 7.57 15.82 -33.33
CA ASP A 8 8.19 15.65 -32.01
C ASP A 8 8.18 14.19 -31.54
N VAL A 9 7.07 13.46 -31.75
CA VAL A 9 6.99 12.03 -31.41
C VAL A 9 7.97 11.21 -32.26
N MET A 10 8.07 11.52 -33.56
CA MET A 10 9.01 10.89 -34.48
C MET A 10 10.48 11.13 -34.08
N ASN A 11 10.81 12.33 -33.59
CA ASN A 11 12.17 12.66 -33.15
C ASN A 11 12.53 11.98 -31.82
N LEU A 12 11.55 11.82 -30.93
CA LEU A 12 11.72 11.12 -29.65
C LEU A 12 12.01 9.62 -29.85
N LEU A 13 11.33 8.99 -30.80
CA LEU A 13 11.48 7.56 -31.11
C LEU A 13 12.82 7.25 -31.78
N LYS A 14 13.37 8.16 -32.59
CA LYS A 14 14.70 8.01 -33.20
C LYS A 14 15.85 8.09 -32.18
N LYS A 15 15.66 8.81 -31.06
CA LYS A 15 16.71 9.06 -30.07
C LYS A 15 16.86 7.98 -28.99
N LYS A 16 15.85 7.12 -28.77
CA LYS A 16 15.80 6.22 -27.59
C LYS A 16 15.90 4.71 -27.87
N LEU A 17 15.98 4.27 -29.12
CA LEU A 17 16.04 2.83 -29.41
C LEU A 17 17.48 2.39 -29.77
N PRO A 18 18.10 1.46 -29.01
CA PRO A 18 19.40 0.92 -29.34
C PRO A 18 19.38 0.16 -30.68
N ARG A 19 20.50 0.19 -31.40
CA ARG A 19 20.68 -0.29 -32.80
C ARG A 19 20.38 -1.77 -33.05
N ALA A 20 19.98 -2.55 -32.04
CA ALA A 20 19.71 -3.97 -32.15
C ALA A 20 18.21 -4.28 -31.98
N SER A 21 17.37 -3.79 -32.90
CA SER A 21 16.06 -4.41 -33.19
C SER A 21 15.46 -3.77 -34.44
N LYS A 22 16.02 -4.10 -35.62
CA LYS A 22 15.42 -3.69 -36.90
C LYS A 22 14.31 -4.63 -37.40
N SER A 23 13.91 -5.64 -36.60
CA SER A 23 12.87 -6.60 -37.01
C SER A 23 11.53 -6.48 -36.30
N ILE A 24 11.39 -5.63 -35.26
CA ILE A 24 10.11 -5.47 -34.54
C ILE A 24 9.31 -4.25 -35.04
N ALA A 25 9.96 -3.29 -35.71
CA ALA A 25 9.32 -2.06 -36.20
C ALA A 25 8.41 -2.25 -37.43
N LYS A 26 8.34 -3.45 -38.03
CA LYS A 26 7.54 -3.72 -39.25
C LYS A 26 6.09 -4.13 -39.00
N TRP A 27 5.70 -4.46 -37.77
CA TRP A 27 4.33 -4.94 -37.46
C TRP A 27 3.40 -3.90 -36.83
N ILE A 28 3.84 -2.64 -36.69
CA ILE A 28 3.00 -1.55 -36.13
C ILE A 28 2.39 -0.64 -37.23
N ILE A 29 2.74 -0.82 -38.51
CA ILE A 29 2.32 0.08 -39.61
C ILE A 29 1.41 -0.63 -40.65
N VAL A 30 0.45 -1.45 -40.21
CA VAL A 30 -0.64 -1.92 -41.10
C VAL A 30 -2.00 -1.86 -40.38
N VAL A 31 -2.33 -0.71 -39.77
CA VAL A 31 -3.72 -0.45 -39.30
C VAL A 31 -4.24 0.93 -39.73
N LEU A 32 -3.43 1.81 -40.34
CA LEU A 32 -3.82 3.22 -40.47
C LEU A 32 -4.35 3.71 -41.82
N LEU A 33 -4.64 2.85 -42.80
CA LEU A 33 -5.28 3.30 -44.04
C LEU A 33 -6.30 2.28 -44.55
N SER A 34 -7.52 2.37 -44.03
CA SER A 34 -8.74 2.02 -44.78
C SER A 34 -9.97 2.60 -44.07
N GLY A 35 -10.58 3.60 -44.71
CA GLY A 35 -12.03 3.84 -44.62
C GLY A 35 -12.50 4.91 -43.64
N CYS A 36 -12.66 6.14 -44.14
CA CYS A 36 -13.74 7.02 -43.68
C CYS A 36 -15.08 6.35 -43.99
N ALA A 37 -15.85 5.96 -42.98
CA ALA A 37 -17.30 5.79 -43.07
C ALA A 37 -17.94 5.87 -41.67
N THR A 38 -18.83 6.85 -41.51
CA THR A 38 -19.82 7.03 -40.43
C THR A 38 -19.28 7.09 -38.99
N ALA A 39 -19.41 8.27 -38.38
CA ALA A 39 -19.37 8.46 -36.94
C ALA A 39 -20.57 7.74 -36.29
N GLY A 40 -20.43 6.44 -36.06
CA GLY A 40 -21.16 5.75 -35.01
C GLY A 40 -20.39 5.91 -33.70
N GLU A 41 -21.09 6.22 -32.61
CA GLU A 41 -20.50 6.12 -31.27
C GLU A 41 -19.77 4.77 -31.12
N PRO A 42 -18.62 4.70 -30.44
CA PRO A 42 -18.02 3.41 -30.10
C PRO A 42 -19.03 2.68 -29.21
N SER A 43 -19.81 1.79 -29.83
CA SER A 43 -20.75 0.94 -29.14
C SER A 43 -19.96 0.17 -28.09
N GLY A 44 -20.39 0.17 -26.83
CA GLY A 44 -19.75 -0.58 -25.75
C GLY A 44 -19.57 -2.08 -26.04
N GLY A 45 -20.18 -2.60 -27.11
CA GLY A 45 -19.95 -3.94 -27.65
C GLY A 45 -18.51 -4.21 -28.09
N THR A 46 -17.76 -3.25 -28.63
CA THR A 46 -16.39 -3.53 -29.12
C THR A 46 -15.41 -3.78 -27.98
N VAL A 47 -15.46 -2.98 -26.91
CA VAL A 47 -14.62 -3.18 -25.73
C VAL A 47 -15.05 -4.43 -24.95
N ARG A 48 -16.36 -4.63 -24.78
CA ARG A 48 -16.89 -5.84 -24.13
C ARG A 48 -16.39 -7.11 -24.82
N ASN A 49 -16.59 -7.20 -26.14
CA ASN A 49 -16.20 -8.39 -26.91
C ASN A 49 -14.69 -8.63 -26.86
N ALA A 50 -13.88 -7.57 -26.87
CA ALA A 50 -12.43 -7.69 -26.76
C ALA A 50 -11.99 -8.24 -25.38
N VAL A 51 -12.60 -7.77 -24.29
CA VAL A 51 -12.29 -8.26 -22.94
C VAL A 51 -12.78 -9.70 -22.76
N ASP A 52 -14.01 -10.01 -23.17
CA ASP A 52 -14.54 -11.37 -23.09
C ASP A 52 -13.69 -12.35 -23.91
N ALA A 53 -13.28 -11.98 -25.14
CA ALA A 53 -12.41 -12.82 -25.95
C ALA A 53 -11.08 -13.16 -25.26
N ILE A 54 -10.49 -12.22 -24.51
CA ILE A 54 -9.26 -12.46 -23.74
C ILE A 54 -9.55 -13.40 -22.56
N LEU A 55 -10.60 -13.11 -21.78
CA LEU A 55 -10.93 -13.87 -20.57
C LEU A 55 -11.40 -15.29 -20.88
N ASP A 56 -11.96 -15.51 -22.07
CA ASP A 56 -12.43 -16.81 -22.53
C ASP A 56 -11.36 -17.57 -23.35
N THR A 57 -10.14 -17.03 -23.47
CA THR A 57 -9.01 -17.74 -24.12
C THR A 57 -8.39 -18.74 -23.15
N SER A 58 -8.17 -19.98 -23.59
CA SER A 58 -7.47 -20.98 -22.79
C SER A 58 -6.03 -20.56 -22.46
N PRO A 59 -5.54 -20.72 -21.21
CA PRO A 59 -6.19 -21.40 -20.07
C PRO A 59 -6.99 -20.49 -19.12
N LEU A 60 -7.21 -19.22 -19.48
CA LEU A 60 -7.93 -18.26 -18.63
C LEU A 60 -9.42 -18.58 -18.51
N ASP A 61 -9.97 -19.29 -19.48
CA ASP A 61 -11.34 -19.81 -19.47
C ASP A 61 -11.67 -20.70 -18.25
N GLN A 62 -10.65 -21.22 -17.55
CA GLN A 62 -10.80 -21.99 -16.31
C GLN A 62 -10.81 -21.13 -15.04
N VAL A 63 -10.55 -19.83 -15.15
CA VAL A 63 -10.46 -18.90 -14.02
C VAL A 63 -11.77 -18.16 -13.84
N HIS A 64 -12.23 -18.08 -12.59
CA HIS A 64 -13.40 -17.28 -12.27
C HIS A 64 -13.04 -15.80 -12.12
N PHE A 65 -13.39 -14.99 -13.12
CA PHE A 65 -13.14 -13.54 -13.12
C PHE A 65 -14.33 -12.73 -12.64
N GLY A 66 -14.06 -11.76 -11.76
CA GLY A 66 -14.95 -10.64 -11.45
C GLY A 66 -14.33 -9.34 -11.97
N VAL A 67 -15.01 -8.65 -12.87
CA VAL A 67 -14.51 -7.41 -13.49
C VAL A 67 -15.64 -6.39 -13.54
N LEU A 68 -15.35 -5.19 -13.03
CA LEU A 68 -16.21 -4.03 -13.14
C LEU A 68 -15.34 -2.84 -13.57
N ALA A 69 -15.61 -2.29 -14.75
CA ALA A 69 -14.98 -1.07 -15.24
C ALA A 69 -16.03 0.03 -15.32
N VAL A 70 -15.73 1.16 -14.70
CA VAL A 70 -16.64 2.31 -14.60
C VAL A 70 -15.89 3.57 -15.00
N ASP A 71 -16.54 4.43 -15.77
CA ASP A 71 -16.06 5.78 -16.00
C ASP A 71 -16.14 6.58 -14.69
N ALA A 72 -14.99 6.97 -14.15
CA ALA A 72 -14.90 7.60 -12.83
C ALA A 72 -15.58 8.99 -12.74
N ARG A 73 -15.84 9.66 -13.87
CA ARG A 73 -16.47 10.99 -13.88
C ARG A 73 -17.98 10.90 -13.95
N THR A 74 -18.48 9.98 -14.77
CA THR A 74 -19.91 9.86 -15.09
C THR A 74 -20.60 8.73 -14.33
N GLY A 75 -19.84 7.81 -13.73
CA GLY A 75 -20.38 6.59 -13.11
C GLY A 75 -20.88 5.56 -14.12
N ARG A 76 -20.72 5.80 -15.42
CA ARG A 76 -21.18 4.89 -16.48
C ARG A 76 -20.38 3.59 -16.43
N ILE A 77 -21.07 2.45 -16.35
CA ILE A 77 -20.45 1.13 -16.48
C ILE A 77 -19.97 0.95 -17.92
N LEU A 78 -18.67 0.72 -18.08
CA LEU A 78 -18.02 0.44 -19.36
C LEU A 78 -17.97 -1.06 -19.64
N TYR A 79 -17.80 -1.86 -18.60
CA TYR A 79 -17.77 -3.31 -18.67
C TYR A 79 -18.15 -3.93 -17.31
N SER A 80 -18.84 -5.07 -17.34
CA SER A 80 -19.22 -5.80 -16.13
C SER A 80 -19.32 -7.28 -16.45
N ARG A 81 -18.63 -8.10 -15.65
CA ARG A 81 -18.65 -9.57 -15.62
C ARG A 81 -18.55 -10.02 -14.17
N ASN A 82 -19.54 -10.78 -13.69
CA ASN A 82 -19.61 -11.28 -12.31
C ASN A 82 -19.40 -10.22 -11.21
N ALA A 83 -19.71 -8.95 -11.48
CA ALA A 83 -19.36 -7.82 -10.60
C ALA A 83 -19.97 -7.88 -9.19
N HIS A 84 -21.05 -8.65 -8.99
CA HIS A 84 -21.72 -8.80 -7.71
C HIS A 84 -21.39 -10.12 -6.99
N GLN A 85 -20.48 -10.93 -7.54
CA GLN A 85 -20.04 -12.15 -6.88
C GLN A 85 -18.94 -11.86 -5.86
N LYS A 86 -18.79 -12.75 -4.88
CA LYS A 86 -17.78 -12.63 -3.82
C LYS A 86 -16.48 -13.28 -4.27
N PHE A 87 -15.37 -12.63 -3.93
CA PHE A 87 -14.01 -13.09 -4.22
C PHE A 87 -13.13 -12.92 -2.99
N VAL A 88 -12.04 -13.68 -2.89
CA VAL A 88 -10.95 -13.40 -1.95
C VAL A 88 -10.17 -12.20 -2.51
N PRO A 89 -10.21 -11.02 -1.88
CA PRO A 89 -9.63 -9.81 -2.46
C PRO A 89 -8.10 -9.77 -2.36
N ALA A 90 -7.50 -10.67 -1.58
CA ALA A 90 -6.09 -10.62 -1.21
C ALA A 90 -5.71 -9.19 -0.75
N SER A 91 -4.59 -8.65 -1.24
CA SER A 91 -4.17 -7.29 -0.87
C SER A 91 -5.08 -6.17 -1.37
N ASN A 92 -6.07 -6.42 -2.24
CA ASN A 92 -7.07 -5.41 -2.59
C ASN A 92 -7.94 -5.02 -1.38
N GLN A 93 -8.01 -5.86 -0.34
CA GLN A 93 -8.63 -5.53 0.94
C GLN A 93 -8.06 -4.23 1.54
N LYS A 94 -6.79 -3.92 1.28
CA LYS A 94 -6.12 -2.71 1.77
C LYS A 94 -6.82 -1.43 1.30
N ILE A 95 -7.46 -1.43 0.12
CA ILE A 95 -8.21 -0.26 -0.38
C ILE A 95 -9.30 0.13 0.63
N LEU A 96 -10.08 -0.84 1.09
CA LEU A 96 -11.16 -0.59 2.05
C LEU A 96 -10.60 -0.14 3.40
N VAL A 97 -9.60 -0.85 3.93
CA VAL A 97 -9.01 -0.53 5.24
C VAL A 97 -8.36 0.86 5.24
N THR A 98 -7.61 1.20 4.19
CA THR A 98 -6.98 2.51 4.04
C THR A 98 -8.01 3.62 3.89
N ALA A 99 -9.06 3.42 3.10
CA ALA A 99 -10.14 4.40 2.97
C ALA A 99 -10.84 4.67 4.32
N THR A 100 -11.14 3.61 5.07
CA THR A 100 -11.71 3.72 6.42
C THR A 100 -10.76 4.44 7.37
N ALA A 101 -9.47 4.09 7.37
CA ALA A 101 -8.48 4.73 8.22
C ALA A 101 -8.37 6.25 7.94
N ILE A 102 -8.29 6.63 6.65
CA ILE A 102 -8.27 8.04 6.25
C ILE A 102 -9.57 8.75 6.66
N SER A 103 -10.72 8.09 6.51
CA SER A 103 -12.01 8.68 6.88
C SER A 103 -12.17 8.90 8.38
N LEU A 104 -11.63 8.03 9.22
CA LEU A 104 -11.76 8.10 10.68
C LEU A 104 -10.68 8.97 11.33
N LEU A 105 -9.43 8.81 10.89
CA LEU A 105 -8.26 9.46 11.51
C LEU A 105 -7.87 10.76 10.81
N GLY A 106 -8.27 10.91 9.55
CA GLY A 106 -7.82 11.99 8.67
C GLY A 106 -6.47 11.69 7.99
N PRO A 107 -6.19 12.31 6.83
CA PRO A 107 -4.97 12.07 6.07
C PRO A 107 -3.69 12.56 6.77
N ASN A 108 -3.84 13.43 7.77
CA ASN A 108 -2.73 14.03 8.52
C ASN A 108 -2.54 13.40 9.90
N TYR A 109 -3.22 12.29 10.21
CA TYR A 109 -3.03 11.60 11.48
C TYR A 109 -1.56 11.26 11.71
N ARG A 110 -1.13 11.35 12.96
CA ARG A 110 0.20 10.95 13.43
C ARG A 110 0.01 10.12 14.69
N TYR A 111 0.74 9.01 14.77
CA TYR A 111 0.82 8.26 16.00
C TYR A 111 1.58 9.08 17.05
N GLY A 112 1.12 9.01 18.30
CA GLY A 112 1.80 9.57 19.45
C GLY A 112 2.16 8.44 20.41
N THR A 113 3.44 8.28 20.71
CA THR A 113 3.93 7.32 21.70
C THR A 113 4.19 8.07 23.00
N GLU A 114 3.40 7.78 24.01
CA GLU A 114 3.49 8.45 25.31
C GLU A 114 4.45 7.72 26.25
N VAL A 115 5.13 8.49 27.08
CA VAL A 115 6.02 7.97 28.12
C VAL A 115 5.60 8.56 29.46
N TRP A 116 5.23 7.69 30.38
CA TRP A 116 4.68 8.01 31.69
C TRP A 116 5.68 7.65 32.79
N ALA A 117 5.56 8.32 33.93
CA ALA A 117 6.36 8.06 35.12
C ALA A 117 5.42 7.71 36.28
N THR A 118 5.71 6.64 37.03
CA THR A 118 4.89 6.24 38.19
C THR A 118 5.26 7.01 39.47
N GLY A 119 6.43 7.64 39.49
CA GLY A 119 6.97 8.38 40.63
C GLY A 119 7.41 9.81 40.30
N SER A 120 8.21 10.40 41.18
CA SER A 120 8.61 11.81 41.08
C SER A 120 9.95 11.98 40.37
N VAL A 121 10.09 13.06 39.60
CA VAL A 121 11.38 13.46 39.01
C VAL A 121 12.10 14.40 39.98
N LEU A 122 13.19 13.93 40.57
CA LEU A 122 14.06 14.63 41.50
C LEU A 122 15.34 15.08 40.78
N GLY A 123 15.30 16.27 40.19
CA GLY A 123 16.39 16.77 39.35
C GLY A 123 16.54 15.91 38.10
N SER A 124 17.62 15.15 38.00
CA SER A 124 17.89 14.24 36.88
C SER A 124 17.54 12.77 37.17
N LEU A 125 16.99 12.46 38.34
CA LEU A 125 16.60 11.11 38.75
C LEU A 125 15.07 10.98 38.71
N LEU A 126 14.56 9.94 38.06
CA LEU A 126 13.19 9.46 38.28
C LEU A 126 13.21 8.46 39.44
N ASP A 127 12.56 8.82 40.55
CA ASP A 127 12.32 7.94 41.69
C ASP A 127 11.01 7.17 41.46
N GLY A 128 11.07 6.18 40.58
CA GLY A 128 9.93 5.38 40.13
C GLY A 128 10.21 4.65 38.81
N ASP A 129 9.17 4.12 38.20
CA ASP A 129 9.23 3.40 36.93
C ASP A 129 8.93 4.31 35.74
N LEU A 130 9.50 3.98 34.59
CA LEU A 130 9.20 4.59 33.30
C LEU A 130 8.31 3.64 32.50
N VAL A 131 7.20 4.13 31.96
CA VAL A 131 6.23 3.32 31.22
C VAL A 131 6.03 3.90 29.83
N VAL A 132 6.39 3.16 28.78
CA VAL A 132 6.11 3.51 27.39
C VAL A 132 4.77 2.92 26.98
N LEU A 133 3.80 3.75 26.66
CA LEU A 133 2.49 3.27 26.20
C LEU A 133 2.58 2.90 24.71
N ALA A 134 2.27 1.64 24.38
CA ALA A 134 2.30 1.16 23.01
C ALA A 134 1.15 1.77 22.19
N SER A 135 1.49 2.72 21.31
CA SER A 135 0.53 3.47 20.49
C SER A 135 0.09 2.75 19.20
N GLY A 136 0.77 1.65 18.85
CA GLY A 136 0.58 0.94 17.58
C GLY A 136 1.20 1.65 16.38
N ASP A 137 2.19 2.52 16.59
CA ASP A 137 2.91 3.20 15.51
C ASP A 137 3.67 2.20 14.62
N PRO A 138 3.23 1.98 13.36
CA PRO A 138 3.86 1.03 12.45
C PRO A 138 5.20 1.55 11.89
N SER A 139 5.59 2.78 12.23
CA SER A 139 6.85 3.39 11.79
C SER A 139 8.04 3.06 12.68
N MET A 140 7.83 2.40 13.84
CA MET A 140 8.92 1.95 14.73
C MET A 140 9.64 0.71 14.18
N SER A 141 10.28 0.84 13.02
CA SER A 141 11.04 -0.22 12.36
C SER A 141 12.21 0.33 11.55
N ASP A 142 13.17 -0.54 11.24
CA ASP A 142 14.31 -0.30 10.33
C ASP A 142 13.90 0.06 8.89
N ARG A 143 12.60 -0.04 8.55
CA ARG A 143 12.06 0.49 7.30
C ARG A 143 12.06 2.02 7.25
N TYR A 144 11.88 2.66 8.41
CA TYR A 144 11.76 4.12 8.51
C TYR A 144 12.88 4.76 9.33
N TRP A 145 13.64 3.94 10.05
CA TRP A 145 14.78 4.33 10.87
C TRP A 145 16.04 3.61 10.42
N GLU A 146 17.21 4.09 10.86
CA GLU A 146 18.49 3.45 10.54
C GLU A 146 18.59 2.01 11.09
N SER A 147 17.95 1.75 12.23
CA SER A 147 17.77 0.42 12.81
C SER A 147 16.46 0.34 13.61
N GLY A 148 16.06 -0.86 14.03
CA GLY A 148 14.90 -1.02 14.92
C GLY A 148 15.09 -0.27 16.25
N GLU A 149 16.30 -0.29 16.79
CA GLU A 149 16.69 0.39 18.04
C GLU A 149 16.73 1.91 17.89
N ALA A 150 16.98 2.45 16.70
CA ALA A 150 17.08 3.89 16.50
C ALA A 150 15.77 4.64 16.84
N SER A 151 14.61 4.00 16.61
CA SER A 151 13.32 4.56 17.03
C SER A 151 13.17 4.65 18.55
N LEU A 152 13.73 3.68 19.29
CA LEU A 152 13.76 3.67 20.76
C LEU A 152 14.79 4.66 21.30
N ALA A 153 15.93 4.79 20.61
CA ALA A 153 16.95 5.79 20.94
C ALA A 153 16.39 7.20 20.85
N ALA A 154 15.56 7.51 19.85
CA ALA A 154 14.89 8.81 19.74
C ALA A 154 13.96 9.12 20.94
N ILE A 155 13.30 8.10 21.50
CA ILE A 155 12.52 8.26 22.75
C ILE A 155 13.46 8.55 23.92
N ALA A 156 14.55 7.79 24.07
CA ALA A 156 15.53 8.00 25.12
C ALA A 156 16.18 9.40 25.04
N ASP A 157 16.53 9.86 23.84
CA ASP A 157 17.08 11.19 23.58
C ASP A 157 16.10 12.30 23.97
N SER A 158 14.80 12.11 23.72
CA SER A 158 13.75 13.04 24.14
C SER A 158 13.69 13.16 25.68
N LEU A 159 13.81 12.06 26.40
CA LEU A 159 13.88 12.06 27.88
C LEU A 159 15.17 12.70 28.38
N TYR A 160 16.29 12.44 27.71
CA TYR A 160 17.58 13.04 28.03
C TYR A 160 17.55 14.56 27.82
N GLN A 161 16.94 15.06 26.75
CA GLN A 161 16.75 16.48 26.49
C GLN A 161 15.85 17.15 27.54
N LYS A 162 14.90 16.40 28.14
CA LYS A 162 14.08 16.84 29.27
C LYS A 162 14.81 16.83 30.62
N GLY A 163 16.09 16.43 30.65
CA GLY A 163 16.94 16.48 31.85
C GLY A 163 17.01 15.17 32.64
N LEU A 164 16.30 14.12 32.20
CA LEU A 164 16.35 12.82 32.87
C LEU A 164 17.71 12.13 32.58
N ARG A 165 18.34 11.57 33.60
CA ARG A 165 19.64 10.87 33.50
C ARG A 165 19.61 9.49 34.12
N ASN A 166 18.80 9.30 35.17
CA ASN A 166 18.71 8.05 35.91
C ASN A 166 17.25 7.70 36.16
N VAL A 167 16.93 6.41 36.14
CA VAL A 167 15.64 5.84 36.55
C VAL A 167 15.94 4.85 37.68
N ALA A 168 15.34 5.06 38.86
CA ALA A 168 15.54 4.19 40.01
C ALA A 168 14.78 2.86 39.89
N GLY A 169 13.62 2.89 39.23
CA GLY A 169 12.78 1.73 38.99
C GLY A 169 13.06 1.04 37.65
N SER A 170 12.04 0.36 37.15
CA SER A 170 12.06 -0.40 35.91
C SER A 170 11.56 0.41 34.72
N VAL A 171 11.85 -0.08 33.51
CA VAL A 171 11.29 0.44 32.26
C VAL A 171 10.33 -0.60 31.70
N PHE A 172 9.07 -0.21 31.48
CA PHE A 172 8.02 -1.07 30.97
C PHE A 172 7.49 -0.59 29.62
N VAL A 173 7.00 -1.52 28.81
CA VAL A 173 6.15 -1.21 27.66
C VAL A 173 4.75 -1.69 27.99
N ASP A 174 3.80 -0.76 28.10
CA ASP A 174 2.40 -1.07 28.35
C ASP A 174 1.69 -1.35 27.02
N VAL A 175 1.30 -2.61 26.83
CA VAL A 175 0.53 -3.08 25.67
C VAL A 175 -0.94 -3.37 26.01
N SER A 176 -1.42 -2.94 27.19
CA SER A 176 -2.76 -3.25 27.69
C SER A 176 -3.89 -2.65 26.85
N ALA A 177 -3.62 -1.62 26.06
CA ALA A 177 -4.55 -1.06 25.09
C ALA A 177 -4.91 -2.02 23.93
N TRP A 178 -4.16 -3.13 23.78
CA TRP A 178 -4.27 -4.07 22.68
C TRP A 178 -4.71 -5.45 23.15
N ASP A 179 -5.55 -6.13 22.37
CA ASP A 179 -5.95 -7.51 22.66
C ASP A 179 -4.77 -8.49 22.60
N SER A 180 -4.92 -9.66 23.24
CA SER A 180 -3.86 -10.69 23.37
C SER A 180 -3.55 -11.48 22.10
N SER A 181 -4.35 -11.35 21.04
CA SER A 181 -4.09 -12.03 19.79
C SER A 181 -2.92 -11.37 19.08
N THR A 182 -1.94 -12.14 18.65
CA THR A 182 -0.77 -11.60 17.93
C THR A 182 -0.75 -12.01 16.46
N VAL A 183 -1.67 -12.88 16.06
CA VAL A 183 -1.72 -13.53 14.75
C VAL A 183 -3.15 -13.46 14.22
N GLY A 184 -3.31 -13.20 12.92
CA GLY A 184 -4.62 -13.22 12.28
C GLY A 184 -5.25 -14.61 12.34
N PRO A 185 -6.57 -14.74 12.59
CA PRO A 185 -7.22 -16.04 12.78
C PRO A 185 -7.21 -16.93 11.52
N THR A 186 -6.87 -16.37 10.36
CA THR A 186 -6.80 -17.06 9.08
C THR A 186 -5.38 -17.14 8.52
N TRP A 187 -4.36 -16.83 9.32
CA TRP A 187 -2.97 -16.95 8.90
C TRP A 187 -2.49 -18.38 9.06
N GLU A 188 -1.73 -18.85 8.09
CA GLU A 188 -1.07 -20.15 8.19
C GLU A 188 0.19 -20.03 9.05
N VAL A 189 0.54 -21.10 9.77
CA VAL A 189 1.71 -21.10 10.67
C VAL A 189 3.00 -20.84 9.88
N GLU A 190 3.06 -21.32 8.63
CA GLU A 190 4.18 -21.16 7.73
C GLU A 190 4.44 -19.70 7.33
N ASP A 191 3.42 -18.84 7.38
CA ASP A 191 3.55 -17.42 7.05
C ASP A 191 4.33 -16.65 8.12
N LEU A 192 4.31 -17.11 9.38
CA LEU A 192 4.89 -16.43 10.54
C LEU A 192 6.41 -16.29 10.48
N ARG A 193 7.08 -17.05 9.60
CA ARG A 193 8.53 -16.94 9.38
C ARG A 193 8.92 -15.81 8.43
N PHE A 194 7.94 -15.19 7.77
CA PHE A 194 8.15 -14.15 6.77
C PHE A 194 7.67 -12.79 7.29
N SER A 195 8.22 -11.71 6.74
CA SER A 195 7.90 -10.35 7.17
C SER A 195 6.44 -9.94 6.97
N TYR A 196 5.75 -10.51 5.97
CA TYR A 196 4.33 -10.25 5.76
C TYR A 196 3.43 -10.97 6.79
N GLY A 197 3.98 -11.95 7.51
CA GLY A 197 3.37 -12.69 8.62
C GLY A 197 3.90 -12.25 9.99
N ALA A 198 4.50 -11.06 10.10
CA ALA A 198 4.97 -10.53 11.37
C ALA A 198 3.81 -10.31 12.35
N ASN A 199 4.06 -10.57 13.64
CA ASN A 199 3.10 -10.29 14.69
C ASN A 199 2.86 -8.78 14.82
N TRP A 200 1.61 -8.39 15.07
CA TRP A 200 1.27 -6.97 15.08
C TRP A 200 1.56 -6.26 16.41
N ARG A 201 1.87 -7.01 17.49
CA ARG A 201 2.15 -6.44 18.82
C ARG A 201 3.52 -5.77 18.99
N GLY A 202 4.46 -5.88 18.05
CA GLY A 202 5.76 -5.17 18.09
C GLY A 202 6.71 -5.53 19.24
N VAL A 203 6.23 -6.22 20.28
CA VAL A 203 7.03 -6.76 21.39
C VAL A 203 7.08 -8.27 21.22
N ARG A 204 8.29 -8.80 21.08
CA ARG A 204 8.52 -10.24 21.10
C ARG A 204 8.73 -10.65 22.54
N ASP A 205 7.78 -11.41 23.11
CA ASP A 205 8.03 -12.12 24.36
C ASP A 205 9.27 -12.99 24.13
N ARG A 206 10.33 -12.69 24.89
CA ARG A 206 11.55 -13.52 24.93
C ARG A 206 11.43 -14.54 26.03
#